data_AF-A0A506UEC8-F1
#
_entry.id   AF-A0A506UEC8-F1
#
_cell.length_a   1.000
_cell.length_b   1.000
_cell.length_c   1.000
_cell.angle_alpha   90.00
_cell.angle_beta   90.00
_cell.angle_gamma   90.00
#
_symmetry.space_group_name_H-M   'P 1'
#
loop_
_entity.id
_entity.type
_entity.pdbx_description
1 polymer ?
#
loop_
_entity_poly.entity_id
_entity_poly.type
_entity_poly.pdbx_seq_one_letter_code
_entity_poly.pdbx_strand_id
1 'polypeptide(L)'
;MKRIGIDVGGTNTDAAMVDGDTIVATVKVPTSEDVMSGVRTALDAVSDARGPGNGPIDAVMIGTTHFTNAIVERARLERIAVIRIALPSGRSLPPLIDWPDDLRRCVDPMMFMVHGGHEYDGRALVEMRDDEVRDAARAIRDAGITAIAISALFSPLTSQCERRAADLVREILPNARITLSHTLGRIGLLERENVAALNATLQELGRRTVKAFDDALATAGIDAPFFLTQNDGTVALASIAAENPVHCFASGPTNSMRGAAFLTGENDAMVVDVGGTTSDIGCLSGGFPREANNIVHVGGVRTLFRMPDLLPIALGGGTIVDAKTGAIGPRSVGYRITQDSLVFGGETLTTSDIGVAAGLVEMGDHDRVKGLDPAFVSQTLTRLREMVADGFDRMKISAESIPLIAVGGGAFLVSDTVAGASKVIRTENAGTANALGAAMAQVSGEVDQVFSRMSRENAIAEAESAARTNAVAAGAREETLSTLEIEDIPIAYLRDNARRVRVRVIGDIDFGGAG
;
A
#
# COMPACT_ATOMS: atom_id res chain seq x y z
N MET A 1 -14.29 -17.51 -13.66
CA MET A 1 -13.91 -17.33 -12.24
C MET A 1 -14.28 -15.92 -11.84
N LYS A 2 -15.24 -15.79 -10.94
CA LYS A 2 -15.90 -14.54 -10.55
C LYS A 2 -15.25 -13.92 -9.33
N ARG A 3 -14.68 -12.75 -9.49
CA ARG A 3 -13.97 -12.01 -8.45
C ARG A 3 -14.62 -10.64 -8.30
N ILE A 4 -14.69 -10.16 -7.06
CA ILE A 4 -15.10 -8.78 -6.77
C ILE A 4 -13.88 -8.05 -6.22
N GLY A 5 -13.48 -6.96 -6.86
CA GLY A 5 -12.51 -6.02 -6.31
C GLY A 5 -13.23 -4.80 -5.74
N ILE A 6 -12.81 -4.33 -4.58
CA ILE A 6 -13.33 -3.16 -3.90
C ILE A 6 -12.15 -2.27 -3.50
N ASP A 7 -12.25 -0.97 -3.71
CA ASP A 7 -11.30 0.00 -3.21
C ASP A 7 -12.01 1.06 -2.36
N VAL A 8 -11.73 1.06 -1.06
CA VAL A 8 -12.32 2.00 -0.10
C VAL A 8 -11.42 3.24 0.00
N GLY A 9 -11.69 4.21 -0.87
CA GLY A 9 -11.01 5.50 -0.92
C GLY A 9 -11.66 6.57 -0.02
N GLY A 10 -11.04 7.74 0.07
CA GLY A 10 -11.53 8.83 0.93
C GLY A 10 -12.72 9.64 0.37
N THR A 11 -13.05 9.49 -0.91
CA THR A 11 -14.19 10.19 -1.55
C THR A 11 -15.24 9.22 -2.07
N ASN A 12 -14.81 8.17 -2.76
CA ASN A 12 -15.69 7.12 -3.27
C ASN A 12 -15.16 5.74 -2.88
N THR A 13 -16.10 4.81 -2.73
CA THR A 13 -15.83 3.39 -2.69
C THR A 13 -16.15 2.82 -4.07
N ASP A 14 -15.16 2.19 -4.67
CA ASP A 14 -15.24 1.63 -6.01
C ASP A 14 -15.36 0.12 -5.93
N ALA A 15 -16.23 -0.47 -6.74
CA ALA A 15 -16.33 -1.92 -6.84
C ALA A 15 -16.41 -2.38 -8.29
N ALA A 16 -15.81 -3.52 -8.58
CA ALA A 16 -15.80 -4.13 -9.88
C ALA A 16 -15.98 -5.64 -9.75
N MET A 17 -16.82 -6.22 -10.61
CA MET A 17 -16.98 -7.66 -10.74
C MET A 17 -16.36 -8.11 -12.06
N VAL A 18 -15.51 -9.12 -11.99
CA VAL A 18 -14.79 -9.67 -13.15
C VAL A 18 -15.01 -11.18 -13.21
N ASP A 19 -15.31 -11.72 -14.39
CA ASP A 19 -15.38 -13.17 -14.66
C ASP A 19 -14.27 -13.58 -15.63
N GLY A 20 -13.23 -14.26 -15.13
CA GLY A 20 -11.98 -14.42 -15.87
C GLY A 20 -11.38 -13.03 -16.13
N ASP A 21 -11.17 -12.67 -17.39
CA ASP A 21 -10.70 -11.32 -17.78
C ASP A 21 -11.85 -10.41 -18.27
N THR A 22 -13.10 -10.87 -18.16
CA THR A 22 -14.27 -10.10 -18.62
C THR A 22 -14.82 -9.24 -17.50
N ILE A 23 -14.89 -7.93 -17.72
CA ILE A 23 -15.54 -6.98 -16.81
C ILE A 23 -17.05 -7.20 -16.89
N VAL A 24 -17.67 -7.59 -15.77
CA VAL A 24 -19.12 -7.84 -15.69
C VAL A 24 -19.87 -6.58 -15.29
N ALA A 25 -19.37 -5.89 -14.27
CA ALA A 25 -19.96 -4.66 -13.76
C ALA A 25 -18.91 -3.82 -13.03
N THR A 26 -19.06 -2.50 -13.08
CA THR A 26 -18.30 -1.55 -12.27
C THR A 26 -19.26 -0.55 -11.65
N VAL A 27 -19.03 -0.19 -10.39
CA VAL A 27 -19.85 0.77 -9.66
C VAL A 27 -18.95 1.68 -8.84
N LYS A 28 -19.43 2.91 -8.65
CA LYS A 28 -18.81 3.94 -7.83
C LYS A 28 -19.88 4.50 -6.92
N VAL A 29 -19.67 4.36 -5.61
CA VAL A 29 -20.60 4.86 -4.59
C VAL A 29 -19.88 5.84 -3.67
N PRO A 30 -20.55 6.87 -3.13
CA PRO A 30 -19.93 7.75 -2.14
C PRO A 30 -19.39 6.96 -0.94
N THR A 31 -18.18 7.30 -0.47
CA THR A 31 -17.63 6.66 0.74
C THR A 31 -18.44 7.05 1.97
N SER A 32 -18.72 6.08 2.83
CA SER A 32 -19.34 6.28 4.14
C SER A 32 -18.29 6.45 5.24
N GLU A 33 -18.61 7.22 6.29
CA GLU A 33 -17.78 7.23 7.52
C GLU A 33 -17.72 5.84 8.17
N ASP A 34 -18.80 5.05 8.03
CA ASP A 34 -18.83 3.64 8.44
C ASP A 34 -18.40 2.73 7.29
N VAL A 35 -17.19 2.19 7.41
CA VAL A 35 -16.55 1.26 6.46
C VAL A 35 -17.46 0.11 6.09
N MET A 36 -18.11 -0.50 7.10
CA MET A 36 -18.96 -1.67 6.90
C MET A 36 -20.12 -1.32 5.96
N SER A 37 -20.81 -0.22 6.23
CA SER A 37 -21.88 0.27 5.35
C SER A 37 -21.39 0.62 3.94
N GLY A 38 -20.18 1.19 3.80
CA GLY A 38 -19.60 1.55 2.50
C GLY A 38 -19.33 0.32 1.64
N VAL A 39 -18.66 -0.69 2.21
CA VAL A 39 -18.39 -1.96 1.52
C VAL A 39 -19.68 -2.69 1.17
N ARG A 40 -20.64 -2.78 2.10
CA ARG A 40 -21.94 -3.40 1.84
C ARG A 40 -22.66 -2.70 0.67
N THR A 41 -22.74 -1.38 0.69
CA THR A 41 -23.39 -0.61 -0.38
C THR A 41 -22.74 -0.85 -1.74
N ALA A 42 -21.40 -0.96 -1.77
CA ALA A 42 -20.68 -1.28 -3.00
C ALA A 42 -20.93 -2.72 -3.48
N LEU A 43 -21.01 -3.69 -2.56
CA LEU A 43 -21.35 -5.09 -2.84
C LEU A 43 -22.78 -5.24 -3.39
N ASP A 44 -23.74 -4.58 -2.77
CA ASP A 44 -25.14 -4.57 -3.22
C ASP A 44 -25.23 -3.95 -4.62
N ALA A 45 -24.61 -2.78 -4.82
CA ALA A 45 -24.63 -2.07 -6.09
C ALA A 45 -23.99 -2.86 -7.24
N VAL A 46 -22.84 -3.50 -7.02
CA VAL A 46 -22.18 -4.31 -8.07
C VAL A 46 -22.95 -5.59 -8.37
N SER A 47 -23.63 -6.16 -7.36
CA SER A 47 -24.48 -7.33 -7.52
C SER A 47 -25.76 -7.01 -8.29
N ASP A 48 -26.37 -5.84 -8.03
CA ASP A 48 -27.53 -5.36 -8.78
C ASP A 48 -27.18 -5.04 -10.24
N ALA A 49 -26.02 -4.40 -10.47
CA ALA A 49 -25.55 -4.05 -11.80
C ALA A 49 -25.28 -5.26 -12.70
N ARG A 50 -24.91 -6.41 -12.12
CA ARG A 50 -24.77 -7.70 -12.83
C ARG A 50 -26.09 -8.19 -13.44
N GLY A 51 -27.23 -7.87 -12.82
CA GLY A 51 -28.52 -8.48 -13.14
C GLY A 51 -28.63 -9.95 -12.67
N PRO A 52 -29.77 -10.62 -12.94
CA PRO A 52 -30.05 -11.97 -12.43
C PRO A 52 -29.12 -13.01 -13.05
N GLY A 53 -28.21 -13.56 -12.24
CA GLY A 53 -27.40 -14.73 -12.59
C GLY A 53 -26.85 -15.40 -11.34
N ASN A 54 -26.92 -16.74 -11.26
CA ASN A 54 -26.76 -17.52 -10.01
C ASN A 54 -25.38 -18.18 -9.81
N GLY A 55 -24.33 -17.73 -10.50
CA GLY A 55 -22.99 -18.27 -10.24
C GLY A 55 -22.39 -17.69 -8.94
N PRO A 56 -21.72 -18.52 -8.10
CA PRO A 56 -21.06 -18.07 -6.88
C PRO A 56 -19.95 -17.06 -7.16
N ILE A 57 -19.60 -16.27 -6.15
CA ILE A 57 -18.40 -15.43 -6.14
C ILE A 57 -17.26 -16.29 -5.60
N ASP A 58 -16.15 -16.35 -6.32
CA ASP A 58 -15.00 -17.19 -5.96
C ASP A 58 -14.09 -16.49 -4.93
N ALA A 59 -14.01 -15.15 -4.97
CA ALA A 59 -13.33 -14.33 -3.96
C ALA A 59 -13.67 -12.85 -4.01
N VAL A 60 -13.36 -12.16 -2.91
CA VAL A 60 -13.43 -10.70 -2.78
C VAL A 60 -12.06 -10.13 -2.43
N MET A 61 -11.62 -9.08 -3.11
CA MET A 61 -10.36 -8.38 -2.84
C MET A 61 -10.66 -6.95 -2.44
N ILE A 62 -10.10 -6.49 -1.33
CA ILE A 62 -10.41 -5.19 -0.75
C ILE A 62 -9.13 -4.37 -0.56
N GLY A 63 -9.05 -3.24 -1.25
CA GLY A 63 -8.13 -2.15 -0.96
C GLY A 63 -8.70 -1.19 0.08
N THR A 64 -7.86 -0.70 0.98
CA THR A 64 -8.30 0.21 2.04
C THR A 64 -7.21 1.17 2.49
N THR A 65 -7.56 2.44 2.63
CA THR A 65 -6.66 3.50 3.13
C THR A 65 -6.67 3.64 4.66
N HIS A 66 -7.44 2.82 5.37
CA HIS A 66 -7.71 2.94 6.80
C HIS A 66 -6.45 2.91 7.66
N PHE A 67 -5.49 2.05 7.33
CA PHE A 67 -4.28 1.88 8.12
C PHE A 67 -3.35 3.09 7.97
N THR A 68 -3.20 3.62 6.75
CA THR A 68 -2.41 4.83 6.50
C THR A 68 -3.03 6.04 7.18
N ASN A 69 -4.36 6.20 7.08
CA ASN A 69 -5.07 7.31 7.72
C ASN A 69 -4.93 7.28 9.24
N ALA A 70 -4.96 6.09 9.88
CA ALA A 70 -4.72 5.97 11.32
C ALA A 70 -3.35 6.53 11.76
N ILE A 71 -2.29 6.26 10.97
CA ILE A 71 -0.95 6.80 11.23
C ILE A 71 -0.87 8.31 10.95
N VAL A 72 -1.49 8.80 9.89
CA VAL A 72 -1.48 10.22 9.52
C VAL A 72 -2.28 11.07 10.52
N GLU A 73 -3.46 10.60 10.91
CA GLU A 73 -4.39 11.28 11.82
C GLU A 73 -4.04 11.11 13.30
N ARG A 74 -3.11 10.20 13.63
CA ARG A 74 -2.73 9.86 15.02
C ARG A 74 -3.93 9.36 15.82
N ALA A 75 -4.72 8.49 15.18
CA ALA A 75 -6.00 8.03 15.70
C ALA A 75 -6.12 6.52 15.56
N ARG A 76 -6.78 5.88 16.54
CA ARG A 76 -7.04 4.43 16.57
C ARG A 76 -5.75 3.59 16.62
N LEU A 77 -4.67 4.17 17.14
CA LEU A 77 -3.39 3.49 17.38
C LEU A 77 -3.37 2.92 18.79
N GLU A 78 -2.88 1.70 18.94
CA GLU A 78 -2.70 1.10 20.26
C GLU A 78 -1.34 1.45 20.87
N ARG A 79 -1.29 1.40 22.21
CA ARG A 79 -0.04 1.55 22.97
C ARG A 79 0.83 0.31 22.75
N ILE A 80 2.13 0.53 22.52
CA ILE A 80 3.07 -0.55 22.20
C ILE A 80 4.27 -0.63 23.12
N ALA A 81 4.99 -1.75 23.07
CA ALA A 81 6.34 -1.88 23.57
C ALA A 81 7.33 -2.21 22.44
N VAL A 82 8.56 -1.71 22.56
CA VAL A 82 9.66 -1.99 21.62
C VAL A 82 10.83 -2.61 22.38
N ILE A 83 11.27 -3.79 21.93
CA ILE A 83 12.46 -4.47 22.46
C ILE A 83 13.53 -4.48 21.36
N ARG A 84 14.58 -3.67 21.55
CA ARG A 84 15.73 -3.61 20.65
C ARG A 84 16.90 -4.40 21.21
N ILE A 85 17.28 -5.48 20.54
CA ILE A 85 18.42 -6.34 20.87
C ILE A 85 19.64 -5.84 20.11
N ALA A 86 20.35 -4.88 20.72
CA ALA A 86 21.45 -4.18 20.08
C ALA A 86 22.54 -3.71 21.05
N LEU A 87 22.49 -4.04 22.35
CA LEU A 87 23.56 -3.63 23.26
C LEU A 87 24.78 -4.56 23.12
N PRO A 88 26.01 -4.02 23.22
CA PRO A 88 26.32 -2.63 23.60
C PRO A 88 26.36 -1.62 22.44
N SER A 89 26.44 -2.05 21.18
CA SER A 89 26.76 -1.18 20.03
C SER A 89 25.64 -0.17 19.68
N GLY A 90 24.38 -0.51 19.93
CA GLY A 90 23.22 0.33 19.67
C GLY A 90 22.91 1.37 20.75
N ARG A 91 23.71 1.48 21.82
CA ARG A 91 23.41 2.30 23.03
C ARG A 91 23.10 3.77 22.72
N SER A 92 23.75 4.37 21.73
CA SER A 92 23.68 5.82 21.48
C SER A 92 22.35 6.30 20.91
N LEU A 93 21.56 5.41 20.30
CA LEU A 93 20.27 5.75 19.70
C LEU A 93 19.18 4.89 20.34
N PRO A 94 18.22 5.47 21.08
CA PRO A 94 17.10 4.70 21.60
C PRO A 94 16.16 4.25 20.46
N PRO A 95 15.26 3.30 20.73
CA PRO A 95 14.17 3.00 19.82
C PRO A 95 13.32 4.24 19.50
N LEU A 96 12.77 4.29 18.29
CA LEU A 96 11.85 5.34 17.82
C LEU A 96 12.42 6.77 17.89
N ILE A 97 13.75 6.92 17.82
CA ILE A 97 14.45 8.21 18.02
C ILE A 97 14.05 9.29 16.99
N ASP A 98 13.68 8.88 15.78
CA ASP A 98 13.32 9.78 14.67
C ASP A 98 11.81 9.85 14.42
N TRP A 99 10.98 9.34 15.35
CA TRP A 99 9.53 9.46 15.25
C TRP A 99 9.07 10.88 15.57
N PRO A 100 8.05 11.40 14.87
CA PRO A 100 7.40 12.65 15.25
C PRO A 100 6.91 12.61 16.71
N ASP A 101 7.19 13.67 17.47
CA ASP A 101 6.89 13.75 18.91
C ASP A 101 5.40 13.52 19.23
N ASP A 102 4.51 14.01 18.38
CA ASP A 102 3.07 13.85 18.51
C ASP A 102 2.62 12.41 18.25
N LEU A 103 3.25 11.67 17.34
CA LEU A 103 2.99 10.23 17.11
C LEU A 103 3.47 9.43 18.32
N ARG A 104 4.70 9.72 18.76
CA ARG A 104 5.30 9.05 19.90
C ARG A 104 4.49 9.27 21.18
N ARG A 105 3.94 10.47 21.40
CA ARG A 105 3.02 10.74 22.51
C ARG A 105 1.69 9.99 22.36
N CYS A 106 1.15 9.89 21.15
CA CYS A 106 -0.10 9.17 20.87
C CYS A 106 -0.01 7.69 21.27
N VAL A 107 1.10 7.04 20.94
CA VAL A 107 1.28 5.59 21.17
C VAL A 107 1.96 5.25 22.51
N ASP A 108 2.40 6.26 23.28
CA ASP A 108 3.05 6.15 24.60
C ASP A 108 3.92 4.87 24.78
N PRO A 109 5.00 4.71 23.98
CA PRO A 109 5.67 3.44 23.85
C PRO A 109 6.59 3.14 25.05
N MET A 110 6.56 1.90 25.54
CA MET A 110 7.63 1.39 26.40
C MET A 110 8.81 0.94 25.54
N MET A 111 10.03 1.36 25.88
CA MET A 111 11.22 1.03 25.08
C MET A 111 12.25 0.32 25.94
N PHE A 112 12.74 -0.81 25.44
CA PHE A 112 13.73 -1.65 26.10
C PHE A 112 14.90 -1.90 25.16
N MET A 113 16.10 -1.90 25.72
CA MET A 113 17.32 -2.25 25.00
C MET A 113 17.99 -3.41 25.72
N VAL A 114 18.34 -4.45 24.96
CA VAL A 114 18.85 -5.72 25.47
C VAL A 114 20.21 -6.03 24.85
N HIS A 115 21.10 -6.64 25.61
CA HIS A 115 22.37 -7.17 25.10
C HIS A 115 22.14 -8.37 24.18
N GLY A 116 22.81 -8.36 23.04
CA GLY A 116 22.73 -9.42 22.04
C GLY A 116 22.81 -8.86 20.63
N GLY A 117 22.22 -9.60 19.69
CA GLY A 117 22.28 -9.30 18.27
C GLY A 117 23.52 -9.95 17.63
N HIS A 118 23.65 -9.73 16.34
CA HIS A 118 24.71 -10.36 15.55
C HIS A 118 25.61 -9.30 14.93
N GLU A 119 26.77 -9.74 14.49
CA GLU A 119 27.64 -8.99 13.59
C GLU A 119 27.17 -9.16 12.15
N TYR A 120 27.73 -8.34 11.26
CA TYR A 120 27.43 -8.38 9.83
C TYR A 120 27.65 -9.76 9.19
N ASP A 121 28.52 -10.60 9.77
CA ASP A 121 28.83 -11.97 9.31
C ASP A 121 28.04 -13.08 10.02
N GLY A 122 27.05 -12.72 10.84
CA GLY A 122 26.14 -13.64 11.50
C GLY A 122 26.69 -14.26 12.79
N ARG A 123 27.92 -13.94 13.20
CA ARG A 123 28.40 -14.27 14.55
C ARG A 123 27.65 -13.45 15.59
N ALA A 124 27.48 -13.98 16.80
CA ALA A 124 26.90 -13.20 17.90
C ALA A 124 27.80 -12.00 18.22
N LEU A 125 27.21 -10.80 18.32
CA LEU A 125 27.90 -9.59 18.77
C LEU A 125 28.35 -9.77 20.23
N VAL A 126 27.37 -10.15 21.05
CA VAL A 126 27.52 -10.67 22.42
C VAL A 126 26.44 -11.73 22.60
N GLU A 127 26.60 -12.62 23.58
CA GLU A 127 25.52 -13.55 23.93
C GLU A 127 24.28 -12.77 24.38
N MET A 128 23.11 -13.17 23.87
CA MET A 128 21.86 -12.52 24.22
C MET A 128 21.54 -12.75 25.69
N ARG A 129 21.20 -11.69 26.41
CA ARG A 129 20.83 -11.79 27.82
C ARG A 129 19.34 -12.06 27.97
N ASP A 130 18.98 -13.34 28.05
CA ASP A 130 17.60 -13.79 28.20
C ASP A 130 16.88 -13.12 29.39
N ASP A 131 17.57 -12.90 30.51
CA ASP A 131 16.97 -12.28 31.70
C ASP A 131 16.57 -10.82 31.46
N GLU A 132 17.33 -10.06 30.65
CA GLU A 132 16.94 -8.69 30.26
C GLU A 132 15.67 -8.69 29.40
N VAL A 133 15.48 -9.71 28.55
CA VAL A 133 14.22 -9.91 27.79
C VAL A 133 13.08 -10.25 28.74
N ARG A 134 13.32 -11.14 29.71
CA ARG A 134 12.29 -11.53 30.70
C ARG A 134 11.87 -10.35 31.56
N ASP A 135 12.80 -9.52 31.99
CA ASP A 135 12.51 -8.30 32.77
C ASP A 135 11.69 -7.30 31.96
N ALA A 136 12.05 -7.10 30.68
CA ALA A 136 11.25 -6.30 29.75
C ALA A 136 9.82 -6.88 29.61
N ALA A 137 9.69 -8.19 29.39
CA ALA A 137 8.39 -8.86 29.25
C ALA A 137 7.51 -8.72 30.52
N ARG A 138 8.08 -8.82 31.72
CA ARG A 138 7.36 -8.57 32.98
C ARG A 138 6.88 -7.13 33.07
N ALA A 139 7.75 -6.16 32.78
CA ALA A 139 7.39 -4.75 32.79
C ALA A 139 6.28 -4.42 31.78
N ILE A 140 6.33 -5.01 30.58
CA ILE A 140 5.30 -4.87 29.54
C ILE A 140 3.96 -5.44 30.02
N ARG A 141 3.97 -6.65 30.60
CA ARG A 141 2.77 -7.29 31.16
C ARG A 141 2.17 -6.44 32.28
N ASP A 142 3.00 -5.96 33.21
CA ASP A 142 2.55 -5.16 34.35
C ASP A 142 1.97 -3.80 33.92
N ALA A 143 2.38 -3.30 32.74
CA ALA A 143 1.82 -2.12 32.09
C ALA A 143 0.58 -2.41 31.22
N GLY A 144 0.14 -3.67 31.11
CA GLY A 144 -1.04 -4.09 30.35
C GLY A 144 -0.89 -4.00 28.83
N ILE A 145 0.34 -3.92 28.31
CA ILE A 145 0.60 -3.80 26.87
C ILE A 145 0.66 -5.21 26.26
N THR A 146 -0.05 -5.42 25.15
CA THR A 146 -0.04 -6.69 24.41
C THR A 146 0.63 -6.63 23.05
N ALA A 147 0.81 -5.45 22.47
CA ALA A 147 1.46 -5.26 21.17
C ALA A 147 2.95 -4.92 21.33
N ILE A 148 3.82 -5.74 20.75
CA ILE A 148 5.26 -5.69 20.97
C ILE A 148 5.99 -5.77 19.64
N ALA A 149 6.88 -4.82 19.37
CA ALA A 149 7.83 -4.87 18.27
C ALA A 149 9.20 -5.34 18.79
N ILE A 150 9.81 -6.32 18.12
CA ILE A 150 11.14 -6.83 18.47
C ILE A 150 12.06 -6.64 17.27
N SER A 151 13.20 -5.98 17.50
CA SER A 151 14.24 -5.75 16.52
C SER A 151 15.58 -6.27 17.04
N ALA A 152 16.40 -6.86 16.18
CA ALA A 152 17.80 -7.18 16.50
C ALA A 152 18.77 -6.69 15.43
N LEU A 153 20.01 -6.41 15.83
CA LEU A 153 21.10 -6.13 14.89
C LEU A 153 21.32 -7.31 13.94
N PHE A 154 21.38 -7.00 12.63
CA PHE A 154 21.55 -7.96 11.55
C PHE A 154 20.53 -9.11 11.52
N SER A 155 19.31 -8.88 12.01
CA SER A 155 18.24 -9.88 11.97
C SER A 155 17.79 -10.36 10.58
N PRO A 156 17.94 -9.59 9.48
CA PRO A 156 17.71 -10.12 8.12
C PRO A 156 18.73 -11.19 7.69
N LEU A 157 19.93 -11.20 8.28
CA LEU A 157 20.92 -12.27 8.07
C LEU A 157 20.60 -13.47 8.96
N THR A 158 20.22 -13.22 10.21
CA THR A 158 19.84 -14.27 11.15
C THR A 158 18.81 -13.79 12.16
N SER A 159 17.63 -14.38 12.13
CA SER A 159 16.53 -14.01 13.04
C SER A 159 16.54 -14.75 14.37
N GLN A 160 17.67 -15.37 14.74
CA GLN A 160 17.81 -16.15 15.97
C GLN A 160 17.48 -15.34 17.24
N CYS A 161 18.04 -14.14 17.38
CA CYS A 161 17.80 -13.29 18.55
C CYS A 161 16.32 -12.85 18.63
N GLU A 162 15.73 -12.43 17.50
CA GLU A 162 14.33 -12.01 17.45
C GLU A 162 13.37 -13.14 17.82
N ARG A 163 13.58 -14.34 17.26
CA ARG A 163 12.76 -15.52 17.58
C ARG A 163 12.91 -15.93 19.05
N ARG A 164 14.14 -16.00 19.57
CA ARG A 164 14.39 -16.36 20.97
C ARG A 164 13.71 -15.35 21.91
N ALA A 165 13.82 -14.06 21.62
CA ALA A 165 13.16 -13.05 22.43
C ALA A 165 11.63 -13.15 22.36
N ALA A 166 11.05 -13.45 21.20
CA ALA A 166 9.62 -13.68 21.09
C ALA A 166 9.15 -14.89 21.92
N ASP A 167 9.91 -15.98 21.93
CA ASP A 167 9.58 -17.16 22.75
C ASP A 167 9.58 -16.81 24.24
N LEU A 168 10.61 -16.10 24.71
CA LEU A 168 10.73 -15.64 26.11
C LEU A 168 9.60 -14.67 26.51
N VAL A 169 9.22 -13.78 25.60
CA VAL A 169 8.09 -12.86 25.81
C VAL A 169 6.80 -13.66 25.94
N ARG A 170 6.56 -14.67 25.08
CA ARG A 170 5.35 -15.52 25.13
C ARG A 170 5.29 -16.41 26.37
N GLU A 171 6.43 -16.85 26.91
CA GLU A 171 6.49 -17.58 28.19
C GLU A 171 5.89 -16.75 29.35
N ILE A 172 6.05 -15.42 29.32
CA ILE A 172 5.62 -14.51 30.39
C ILE A 172 4.26 -13.84 30.07
N LEU A 173 4.02 -13.55 28.80
CA LEU A 173 2.82 -12.89 28.27
C LEU A 173 2.28 -13.70 27.07
N PRO A 174 1.51 -14.78 27.33
CA PRO A 174 1.06 -15.69 26.26
C PRO A 174 0.16 -15.04 25.20
N ASN A 175 -0.53 -13.95 25.54
CA ASN A 175 -1.41 -13.21 24.64
C ASN A 175 -0.70 -12.05 23.90
N ALA A 176 0.63 -11.98 23.96
CA ALA A 176 1.42 -10.98 23.25
C ALA A 176 1.25 -11.11 21.73
N ARG A 177 0.87 -10.02 21.07
CA ARG A 177 0.99 -9.85 19.62
C ARG A 177 2.39 -9.30 19.34
N ILE A 178 3.22 -10.12 18.69
CA ILE A 178 4.64 -9.82 18.49
C ILE A 178 4.90 -9.60 17.01
N THR A 179 5.38 -8.42 16.66
CA THR A 179 5.93 -8.14 15.32
C THR A 179 7.45 -8.29 15.35
N LEU A 180 7.97 -9.18 14.49
CA LEU A 180 9.41 -9.40 14.35
C LEU A 180 9.94 -8.61 13.16
N SER A 181 10.93 -7.75 13.42
CA SER A 181 11.40 -6.79 12.43
C SER A 181 11.95 -7.46 11.16
N HIS A 182 12.59 -8.63 11.27
CA HIS A 182 13.14 -9.37 10.12
C HIS A 182 12.10 -9.86 9.11
N THR A 183 10.81 -9.89 9.48
CA THR A 183 9.73 -10.37 8.60
C THR A 183 9.15 -9.26 7.71
N LEU A 184 9.39 -7.99 8.04
CA LEU A 184 8.70 -6.86 7.40
C LEU A 184 9.63 -5.92 6.63
N GLY A 185 10.83 -5.66 7.13
CA GLY A 185 11.70 -4.61 6.59
C GLY A 185 13.01 -5.13 6.04
N ARG A 186 13.62 -4.29 5.20
CA ARG A 186 14.90 -4.57 4.52
C ARG A 186 16.10 -4.36 5.47
N ILE A 187 17.30 -4.36 4.90
CA ILE A 187 18.53 -3.97 5.59
C ILE A 187 18.40 -2.52 6.12
N GLY A 188 18.89 -2.27 7.33
CA GLY A 188 18.77 -1.00 8.04
C GLY A 188 18.06 -1.20 9.37
N LEU A 189 18.68 -0.85 10.50
CA LEU A 189 18.09 -1.09 11.83
C LEU A 189 16.89 -0.17 12.09
N LEU A 190 17.06 1.13 11.82
CA LEU A 190 16.08 2.14 12.20
C LEU A 190 14.81 1.99 11.37
N GLU A 191 14.93 1.91 10.05
CA GLU A 191 13.82 1.77 9.13
C GLU A 191 13.01 0.49 9.41
N ARG A 192 13.70 -0.63 9.63
CA ARG A 192 13.08 -1.92 9.89
C ARG A 192 12.38 -1.94 11.25
N GLU A 193 13.01 -1.39 12.29
CA GLU A 193 12.37 -1.24 13.59
C GLU A 193 11.14 -0.34 13.50
N ASN A 194 11.25 0.77 12.78
CA ASN A 194 10.15 1.71 12.60
C ASN A 194 8.94 1.04 11.94
N VAL A 195 9.14 0.21 10.91
CA VAL A 195 8.07 -0.58 10.29
C VAL A 195 7.46 -1.58 11.27
N ALA A 196 8.30 -2.29 12.05
CA ALA A 196 7.82 -3.25 13.05
C ALA A 196 6.99 -2.58 14.15
N ALA A 197 7.42 -1.41 14.62
CA ALA A 197 6.71 -0.62 15.61
C ALA A 197 5.41 -0.04 15.04
N LEU A 198 5.41 0.53 13.83
CA LEU A 198 4.18 0.98 13.17
C LEU A 198 3.18 -0.18 13.03
N ASN A 199 3.63 -1.36 12.62
CA ASN A 199 2.77 -2.53 12.53
C ASN A 199 2.16 -2.90 13.87
N ALA A 200 2.95 -2.96 14.93
CA ALA A 200 2.47 -3.25 16.27
C ALA A 200 1.38 -2.27 16.73
N THR A 201 1.46 -0.98 16.35
CA THR A 201 0.43 0.03 16.70
C THR A 201 -0.91 -0.17 15.96
N LEU A 202 -0.93 -1.01 14.92
CA LEU A 202 -2.07 -1.16 14.02
C LEU A 202 -2.75 -2.54 14.11
N GLN A 203 -2.18 -3.51 14.80
CA GLN A 203 -2.69 -4.90 14.79
C GLN A 203 -4.14 -5.00 15.29
N GLU A 204 -4.51 -4.29 16.36
CA GLU A 204 -5.89 -4.24 16.82
C GLU A 204 -6.84 -3.60 15.79
N LEU A 205 -6.40 -2.52 15.13
CA LEU A 205 -7.17 -1.90 14.05
C LEU A 205 -7.35 -2.89 12.88
N GLY A 206 -6.29 -3.60 12.50
CA GLY A 206 -6.32 -4.68 11.50
C GLY A 206 -7.40 -5.71 11.79
N ARG A 207 -7.41 -6.26 13.01
CA ARG A 207 -8.41 -7.25 13.44
C ARG A 207 -9.84 -6.73 13.37
N ARG A 208 -10.08 -5.49 13.83
CA ARG A 208 -11.41 -4.87 13.79
C ARG A 208 -11.89 -4.62 12.36
N THR A 209 -11.01 -4.10 11.51
CA THR A 209 -11.32 -3.83 10.10
C THR A 209 -11.66 -5.12 9.35
N VAL A 210 -10.84 -6.16 9.49
CA VAL A 210 -11.09 -7.47 8.85
C VAL A 210 -12.39 -8.09 9.35
N LYS A 211 -12.67 -8.02 10.66
CA LYS A 211 -13.96 -8.47 11.19
C LYS A 211 -15.14 -7.69 10.59
N ALA A 212 -15.03 -6.38 10.45
CA ALA A 212 -16.10 -5.57 9.88
C ALA A 212 -16.36 -5.90 8.40
N PHE A 213 -15.32 -6.23 7.63
CA PHE A 213 -15.47 -6.72 6.26
C PHE A 213 -16.12 -8.10 6.20
N ASP A 214 -15.69 -9.04 7.06
CA ASP A 214 -16.28 -10.37 7.16
C ASP A 214 -17.80 -10.30 7.45
N ASP A 215 -18.19 -9.48 8.44
CA ASP A 215 -19.60 -9.24 8.78
C ASP A 215 -20.38 -8.60 7.60
N ALA A 216 -19.74 -7.72 6.81
CA ALA A 216 -20.35 -7.10 5.62
C ALA A 216 -20.60 -8.12 4.49
N LEU A 217 -19.62 -8.99 4.21
CA LEU A 217 -19.73 -10.05 3.20
C LEU A 217 -20.84 -11.05 3.58
N ALA A 218 -20.87 -11.48 4.85
CA ALA A 218 -21.90 -12.38 5.36
C ALA A 218 -23.31 -11.78 5.22
N THR A 219 -23.45 -10.48 5.51
CA THR A 219 -24.73 -9.75 5.37
C THR A 219 -25.17 -9.64 3.90
N ALA A 220 -24.22 -9.48 2.98
CA ALA A 220 -24.46 -9.48 1.53
C ALA A 220 -24.71 -10.88 0.95
N GLY A 221 -24.67 -11.95 1.77
CA GLY A 221 -24.86 -13.33 1.33
C GLY A 221 -23.70 -13.88 0.49
N ILE A 222 -22.50 -13.31 0.64
CA ILE A 222 -21.30 -13.76 -0.06
C ILE A 222 -20.51 -14.69 0.86
N ASP A 223 -20.51 -15.98 0.50
CA ASP A 223 -19.73 -17.02 1.15
C ASP A 223 -18.48 -17.31 0.31
N ALA A 224 -17.47 -16.46 0.44
CA ALA A 224 -16.22 -16.53 -0.32
C ALA A 224 -15.03 -16.03 0.52
N PRO A 225 -13.81 -16.58 0.32
CA PRO A 225 -12.63 -16.03 0.94
C PRO A 225 -12.40 -14.59 0.46
N PHE A 226 -11.86 -13.75 1.35
CA PHE A 226 -11.49 -12.39 1.00
C PHE A 226 -10.05 -12.04 1.36
N PHE A 227 -9.50 -11.14 0.55
CA PHE A 227 -8.10 -10.76 0.56
C PHE A 227 -7.98 -9.24 0.70
N LEU A 228 -6.89 -8.77 1.31
CA LEU A 228 -6.52 -7.36 1.30
C LEU A 228 -5.40 -7.13 0.29
N THR A 229 -5.50 -6.04 -0.45
CA THR A 229 -4.45 -5.66 -1.41
C THR A 229 -3.25 -5.04 -0.68
N GLN A 230 -2.07 -5.33 -1.20
CA GLN A 230 -0.79 -4.98 -0.62
C GLN A 230 -0.09 -3.88 -1.42
N ASN A 231 0.88 -3.23 -0.79
CA ASN A 231 1.67 -2.11 -1.33
C ASN A 231 2.44 -2.44 -2.62
N ASP A 232 2.62 -3.71 -2.95
CA ASP A 232 3.34 -4.16 -4.13
C ASP A 232 2.39 -4.56 -5.27
N GLY A 233 1.08 -4.33 -5.13
CA GLY A 233 0.06 -4.72 -6.11
C GLY A 233 -0.35 -6.19 -6.03
N THR A 234 0.04 -6.90 -4.97
CA THR A 234 -0.35 -8.29 -4.69
C THR A 234 -1.44 -8.33 -3.62
N VAL A 235 -1.90 -9.52 -3.24
CA VAL A 235 -2.91 -9.73 -2.20
C VAL A 235 -2.46 -10.74 -1.15
N ALA A 236 -2.93 -10.52 0.08
CA ALA A 236 -2.82 -11.48 1.18
C ALA A 236 -4.20 -11.80 1.73
N LEU A 237 -4.39 -13.04 2.20
CA LEU A 237 -5.61 -13.44 2.90
C LEU A 237 -5.87 -12.46 4.05
N ALA A 238 -7.12 -12.04 4.24
CA ALA A 238 -7.42 -10.97 5.18
C ALA A 238 -7.00 -11.28 6.62
N SER A 239 -7.05 -12.54 7.05
CA SER A 239 -6.54 -12.98 8.35
C SER A 239 -5.04 -12.73 8.53
N ILE A 240 -4.23 -12.97 7.49
CA ILE A 240 -2.78 -12.71 7.48
C ILE A 240 -2.51 -11.21 7.42
N ALA A 241 -3.27 -10.47 6.60
CA ALA A 241 -3.12 -9.02 6.48
C ALA A 241 -3.47 -8.28 7.79
N ALA A 242 -4.40 -8.81 8.60
CA ALA A 242 -4.72 -8.27 9.91
C ALA A 242 -3.54 -8.30 10.89
N GLU A 243 -2.63 -9.26 10.74
CA GLU A 243 -1.42 -9.37 11.56
C GLU A 243 -0.32 -8.41 11.10
N ASN A 244 -0.35 -8.03 9.81
CA ASN A 244 0.65 -7.16 9.17
C ASN A 244 0.03 -5.97 8.40
N PRO A 245 -0.79 -5.09 9.04
CA PRO A 245 -1.50 -4.03 8.32
C PRO A 245 -0.61 -3.02 7.58
N VAL A 246 0.67 -2.90 7.94
CA VAL A 246 1.63 -2.01 7.25
C VAL A 246 1.77 -2.34 5.77
N HIS A 247 1.55 -3.61 5.38
CA HIS A 247 1.61 -4.02 3.99
C HIS A 247 0.44 -3.51 3.14
N CYS A 248 -0.56 -2.87 3.73
CA CYS A 248 -1.75 -2.38 3.04
C CYS A 248 -1.82 -0.83 2.99
N PHE A 249 -0.72 -0.13 3.26
CA PHE A 249 -0.66 1.33 3.29
C PHE A 249 -0.92 2.04 1.96
N ALA A 250 -0.49 1.45 0.85
CA ALA A 250 -0.55 2.03 -0.49
C ALA A 250 -1.48 1.22 -1.42
N SER A 251 -2.49 0.56 -0.87
CA SER A 251 -3.44 -0.27 -1.61
C SER A 251 -4.15 0.50 -2.73
N GLY A 252 -4.63 1.73 -2.49
CA GLY A 252 -5.34 2.53 -3.51
C GLY A 252 -4.50 2.79 -4.78
N PRO A 253 -3.36 3.49 -4.69
CA PRO A 253 -2.54 3.79 -5.86
C PRO A 253 -2.01 2.53 -6.57
N THR A 254 -1.67 1.48 -5.81
CA THR A 254 -1.18 0.22 -6.38
C THR A 254 -2.29 -0.52 -7.13
N ASN A 255 -3.50 -0.54 -6.58
CA ASN A 255 -4.69 -1.03 -7.24
C ASN A 255 -4.95 -0.25 -8.55
N SER A 256 -4.88 1.08 -8.54
CA SER A 256 -5.04 1.89 -9.76
C SER A 256 -4.00 1.56 -10.82
N MET A 257 -2.74 1.37 -10.43
CA MET A 257 -1.67 0.93 -11.34
C MET A 257 -1.93 -0.47 -11.91
N ARG A 258 -2.33 -1.43 -11.08
CA ARG A 258 -2.69 -2.79 -11.52
C ARG A 258 -3.88 -2.78 -12.47
N GLY A 259 -4.88 -1.97 -12.19
CA GLY A 259 -6.04 -1.77 -13.05
C GLY A 259 -5.67 -1.12 -14.37
N ALA A 260 -4.77 -0.13 -14.36
CA ALA A 260 -4.24 0.49 -15.56
C ALA A 260 -3.54 -0.53 -16.47
N ALA A 261 -2.70 -1.41 -15.90
CA ALA A 261 -2.06 -2.50 -16.63
C ALA A 261 -3.10 -3.46 -17.22
N PHE A 262 -4.07 -3.90 -16.43
CA PHE A 262 -5.15 -4.79 -16.88
C PHE A 262 -5.98 -4.18 -18.01
N LEU A 263 -6.39 -2.92 -17.88
CA LEU A 263 -7.25 -2.22 -18.83
C LEU A 263 -6.57 -1.88 -20.17
N THR A 264 -5.25 -1.81 -20.20
CA THR A 264 -4.49 -1.36 -21.37
C THR A 264 -3.59 -2.43 -21.98
N GLY A 265 -3.25 -3.47 -21.22
CA GLY A 265 -2.24 -4.46 -21.56
C GLY A 265 -0.80 -3.94 -21.46
N GLU A 266 -0.59 -2.70 -20.99
CA GLU A 266 0.73 -2.10 -20.86
C GLU A 266 1.36 -2.50 -19.52
N ASN A 267 2.47 -3.24 -19.58
CA ASN A 267 3.18 -3.72 -18.40
C ASN A 267 4.28 -2.76 -17.91
N ASP A 268 4.78 -1.88 -18.79
CA ASP A 268 5.85 -0.93 -18.48
C ASP A 268 5.40 0.47 -18.91
N ALA A 269 4.86 1.23 -17.97
CA ALA A 269 4.21 2.52 -18.22
C ALA A 269 4.26 3.42 -16.99
N MET A 270 4.21 4.73 -17.19
CA MET A 270 3.85 5.64 -16.11
C MET A 270 2.32 5.62 -15.94
N VAL A 271 1.86 5.73 -14.71
CA VAL A 271 0.43 5.84 -14.37
C VAL A 271 0.23 7.11 -13.57
N VAL A 272 -0.79 7.87 -13.92
CA VAL A 272 -1.29 8.97 -13.09
C VAL A 272 -2.72 8.65 -12.69
N ASP A 273 -2.94 8.40 -11.41
CA ASP A 273 -4.27 8.24 -10.84
C ASP A 273 -4.76 9.59 -10.32
N VAL A 274 -5.73 10.19 -11.00
CA VAL A 274 -6.29 11.48 -10.62
C VAL A 274 -7.57 11.27 -9.80
N GLY A 275 -7.44 11.47 -8.49
CA GLY A 275 -8.55 11.41 -7.54
C GLY A 275 -9.33 12.72 -7.40
N GLY A 276 -10.12 12.81 -6.32
CA GLY A 276 -10.84 14.03 -5.95
C GLY A 276 -9.97 15.10 -5.28
N THR A 277 -8.92 14.69 -4.56
CA THR A 277 -8.06 15.60 -3.77
C THR A 277 -6.67 15.76 -4.34
N THR A 278 -6.11 14.66 -4.81
CA THR A 278 -4.70 14.46 -5.13
C THR A 278 -4.58 13.53 -6.33
N SER A 279 -3.42 13.55 -6.96
CA SER A 279 -3.05 12.54 -7.94
C SER A 279 -1.79 11.85 -7.49
N ASP A 280 -1.74 10.55 -7.73
CA ASP A 280 -0.57 9.73 -7.48
C ASP A 280 0.05 9.34 -8.82
N ILE A 281 1.30 9.77 -9.04
CA ILE A 281 2.08 9.36 -10.20
C ILE A 281 3.00 8.23 -9.77
N GLY A 282 2.96 7.11 -10.49
CA GLY A 282 3.80 5.94 -10.22
C GLY A 282 4.17 5.21 -11.50
N CYS A 283 5.14 4.30 -11.42
CA CYS A 283 5.63 3.55 -12.58
C CYS A 283 5.23 2.08 -12.47
N LEU A 284 4.76 1.50 -13.56
CA LEU A 284 4.61 0.06 -13.75
C LEU A 284 5.90 -0.53 -14.29
N SER A 285 6.28 -1.68 -13.75
CA SER A 285 7.32 -2.55 -14.30
C SER A 285 6.82 -3.99 -14.30
N GLY A 286 6.80 -4.63 -15.46
CA GLY A 286 6.26 -5.99 -15.60
C GLY A 286 4.79 -6.13 -15.15
N GLY A 287 4.01 -5.05 -15.24
CA GLY A 287 2.61 -4.99 -14.82
C GLY A 287 2.41 -4.73 -13.33
N PHE A 288 3.47 -4.60 -12.54
CA PHE A 288 3.40 -4.32 -11.10
C PHE A 288 3.92 -2.92 -10.77
N PRO A 289 3.44 -2.28 -9.69
CA PRO A 289 4.02 -1.05 -9.19
C PRO A 289 5.53 -1.22 -8.94
N ARG A 290 6.33 -0.32 -9.51
CA ARG A 290 7.75 -0.23 -9.22
C ARG A 290 7.93 0.12 -7.76
N GLU A 291 8.71 -0.68 -7.05
CA GLU A 291 8.98 -0.43 -5.64
C GLU A 291 9.97 0.73 -5.44
N ALA A 292 9.79 1.47 -4.35
CA ALA A 292 10.75 2.46 -3.91
C ALA A 292 12.09 1.77 -3.57
N ASN A 293 13.17 2.33 -4.09
CA ASN A 293 14.54 1.89 -3.80
C ASN A 293 15.17 2.69 -2.62
N ASN A 294 14.42 3.62 -2.04
CA ASN A 294 14.87 4.54 -1.02
C ASN A 294 13.93 4.55 0.19
N ILE A 295 14.26 5.41 1.16
CA ILE A 295 13.44 5.61 2.36
C ILE A 295 12.12 6.27 1.98
N VAL A 296 11.02 5.66 2.42
CA VAL A 296 9.68 6.21 2.33
C VAL A 296 9.25 6.71 3.71
N HIS A 297 8.60 7.86 3.76
CA HIS A 297 8.06 8.40 5.01
C HIS A 297 6.56 8.12 5.11
N VAL A 298 6.14 7.44 6.19
CA VAL A 298 4.72 7.21 6.48
C VAL A 298 4.36 7.96 7.76
N GLY A 299 3.48 8.95 7.65
CA GLY A 299 3.12 9.83 8.78
C GLY A 299 4.32 10.52 9.44
N GLY A 300 5.38 10.78 8.68
CA GLY A 300 6.63 11.38 9.17
C GLY A 300 7.65 10.38 9.72
N VAL A 301 7.34 9.07 9.76
CA VAL A 301 8.26 8.03 10.20
C VAL A 301 9.04 7.48 9.01
N ARG A 302 10.37 7.42 9.15
CA ARG A 302 11.29 6.85 8.16
C ARG A 302 11.15 5.32 8.11
N THR A 303 10.81 4.79 6.95
CA THR A 303 10.57 3.36 6.69
C THR A 303 11.30 2.87 5.44
N LEU A 304 11.55 1.55 5.37
CA LEU A 304 12.15 0.90 4.21
C LEU A 304 11.63 -0.55 4.13
N PHE A 305 10.55 -0.71 3.37
CA PHE A 305 9.87 -1.96 3.11
C PHE A 305 9.14 -1.88 1.77
N ARG A 306 8.38 -2.91 1.39
CA ARG A 306 7.65 -2.99 0.13
C ARG A 306 6.61 -1.87 0.06
N MET A 307 6.96 -0.83 -0.69
CA MET A 307 6.15 0.36 -0.95
C MET A 307 6.33 0.73 -2.42
N PRO A 308 5.27 1.19 -3.10
CA PRO A 308 5.37 1.68 -4.45
C PRO A 308 6.13 3.02 -4.45
N ASP A 309 6.90 3.27 -5.50
CA ASP A 309 7.50 4.57 -5.77
C ASP A 309 6.43 5.50 -6.32
N LEU A 310 5.93 6.39 -5.45
CA LEU A 310 4.82 7.29 -5.71
C LEU A 310 5.22 8.73 -5.52
N LEU A 311 4.78 9.57 -6.46
CA LEU A 311 4.84 11.01 -6.36
C LEU A 311 3.41 11.56 -6.25
N PRO A 312 2.97 11.91 -5.03
CA PRO A 312 1.71 12.61 -4.86
C PRO A 312 1.87 14.06 -5.34
N ILE A 313 0.90 14.53 -6.11
CA ILE A 313 0.74 15.94 -6.47
C ILE A 313 -0.64 16.43 -6.03
N ALA A 314 -0.72 17.69 -5.59
CA ALA A 314 -1.96 18.31 -5.14
C ALA A 314 -2.86 18.72 -6.31
N LEU A 315 -3.27 17.73 -7.11
CA LEU A 315 -4.10 17.86 -8.30
C LEU A 315 -5.18 16.79 -8.24
N GLY A 316 -6.44 17.17 -8.20
CA GLY A 316 -7.60 16.28 -8.24
C GLY A 316 -8.83 17.10 -8.55
N GLY A 317 -9.98 16.48 -8.83
CA GLY A 317 -11.19 17.20 -9.28
C GLY A 317 -11.72 18.28 -8.32
N GLY A 318 -11.54 18.06 -7.02
CA GLY A 318 -11.93 18.99 -5.95
C GLY A 318 -10.82 19.96 -5.54
N THR A 319 -9.65 19.92 -6.16
CA THR A 319 -8.57 20.87 -5.86
C THR A 319 -9.03 22.29 -6.14
N ILE A 320 -8.87 23.17 -5.15
CA ILE A 320 -9.35 24.55 -5.20
C ILE A 320 -8.49 25.34 -6.19
N VAL A 321 -9.15 26.14 -7.03
CA VAL A 321 -8.51 27.10 -7.93
C VAL A 321 -8.82 28.51 -7.44
N ASP A 322 -7.78 29.28 -7.15
CA ASP A 322 -7.94 30.68 -6.76
C ASP A 322 -8.23 31.53 -8.00
N ALA A 323 -9.45 32.05 -8.09
CA ALA A 323 -9.91 32.82 -9.25
C ALA A 323 -9.16 34.15 -9.48
N LYS A 324 -8.44 34.67 -8.47
CA LYS A 324 -7.70 35.95 -8.58
C LYS A 324 -6.26 35.74 -9.04
N THR A 325 -5.63 34.68 -8.56
CA THR A 325 -4.20 34.41 -8.77
C THR A 325 -3.95 33.29 -9.78
N GLY A 326 -4.96 32.46 -10.08
CA GLY A 326 -4.81 31.24 -10.86
C GLY A 326 -4.05 30.13 -10.14
N ALA A 327 -3.79 30.28 -8.83
CA ALA A 327 -3.13 29.26 -8.04
C ALA A 327 -4.02 28.02 -7.88
N ILE A 328 -3.41 26.83 -8.03
CA ILE A 328 -4.10 25.54 -7.94
C ILE A 328 -3.60 24.82 -6.69
N GLY A 329 -4.52 24.46 -5.79
CA GLY A 329 -4.21 23.75 -4.56
C GLY A 329 -3.38 24.58 -3.56
N PRO A 330 -2.79 23.94 -2.53
CA PRO A 330 -2.86 22.50 -2.23
C PRO A 330 -4.19 22.08 -1.56
N ARG A 331 -5.07 23.02 -1.22
CA ARG A 331 -6.36 22.72 -0.58
C ARG A 331 -7.35 22.13 -1.59
N SER A 332 -8.21 21.23 -1.10
CA SER A 332 -9.28 20.59 -1.87
C SER A 332 -10.57 20.54 -1.05
N VAL A 333 -11.72 20.54 -1.72
CA VAL A 333 -13.03 20.29 -1.10
C VAL A 333 -13.28 18.80 -0.80
N GLY A 334 -12.45 17.90 -1.34
CA GLY A 334 -12.48 16.46 -1.06
C GLY A 334 -13.83 15.80 -1.33
N TYR A 335 -14.32 15.01 -0.37
CA TYR A 335 -15.61 14.32 -0.51
C TYR A 335 -16.81 15.26 -0.66
N ARG A 336 -16.66 16.54 -0.31
CA ARG A 336 -17.69 17.58 -0.44
C ARG A 336 -17.76 18.20 -1.83
N ILE A 337 -17.04 17.66 -2.82
CA ILE A 337 -17.05 18.16 -4.20
C ILE A 337 -18.46 18.33 -4.77
N THR A 338 -19.38 17.40 -4.48
CA THR A 338 -20.78 17.46 -4.93
C THR A 338 -21.64 18.48 -4.18
N GLN A 339 -21.09 19.18 -3.20
CA GLN A 339 -21.77 20.20 -2.41
C GLN A 339 -21.13 21.58 -2.60
N ASP A 340 -19.80 21.63 -2.56
CA ASP A 340 -19.04 22.88 -2.44
C ASP A 340 -18.53 23.43 -3.78
N SER A 341 -18.39 22.59 -4.82
CA SER A 341 -17.96 23.02 -6.16
C SER A 341 -19.04 23.80 -6.91
N LEU A 342 -18.63 24.72 -7.80
CA LEU A 342 -19.56 25.59 -8.53
C LEU A 342 -20.56 24.79 -9.36
N VAL A 343 -20.10 23.81 -10.15
CA VAL A 343 -20.98 23.00 -11.03
C VAL A 343 -22.04 22.24 -10.25
N PHE A 344 -21.87 21.99 -8.95
CA PHE A 344 -22.83 21.21 -8.16
C PHE A 344 -23.77 22.03 -7.28
N GLY A 345 -23.54 23.32 -7.09
CA GLY A 345 -24.33 24.00 -6.06
C GLY A 345 -23.59 25.12 -5.35
N GLY A 346 -22.31 24.88 -5.09
CA GLY A 346 -21.54 25.62 -4.11
C GLY A 346 -20.88 26.89 -4.63
N GLU A 347 -19.95 27.40 -3.83
CA GLU A 347 -19.30 28.70 -4.03
C GLU A 347 -17.79 28.57 -4.31
N THR A 348 -17.24 27.36 -4.25
CA THR A 348 -15.80 27.13 -4.39
C THR A 348 -15.45 26.71 -5.81
N LEU A 349 -14.58 27.47 -6.46
CA LEU A 349 -14.04 27.09 -7.77
C LEU A 349 -13.03 25.94 -7.63
N THR A 350 -13.23 24.85 -8.37
CA THR A 350 -12.35 23.68 -8.41
C THR A 350 -11.89 23.32 -9.81
N THR A 351 -10.93 22.40 -9.92
CA THR A 351 -10.44 21.92 -11.24
C THR A 351 -11.52 21.17 -12.02
N SER A 352 -12.48 20.50 -11.38
CA SER A 352 -13.67 19.95 -12.04
C SER A 352 -14.49 21.03 -12.73
N ASP A 353 -14.68 22.20 -12.10
CA ASP A 353 -15.38 23.33 -12.71
C ASP A 353 -14.65 23.82 -13.97
N ILE A 354 -13.32 23.87 -13.93
CA ILE A 354 -12.47 24.20 -15.08
C ILE A 354 -12.61 23.14 -16.19
N GLY A 355 -12.65 21.85 -15.82
CA GLY A 355 -12.85 20.76 -16.75
C GLY A 355 -14.20 20.84 -17.47
N VAL A 356 -15.29 21.14 -16.75
CA VAL A 356 -16.63 21.34 -17.33
C VAL A 356 -16.65 22.58 -18.22
N ALA A 357 -16.10 23.71 -17.75
CA ALA A 357 -16.05 24.95 -18.54
C ALA A 357 -15.25 24.79 -19.85
N ALA A 358 -14.25 23.92 -19.85
CA ALA A 358 -13.44 23.58 -21.02
C ALA A 358 -14.08 22.51 -21.92
N GLY A 359 -15.20 21.92 -21.53
CA GLY A 359 -15.85 20.81 -22.27
C GLY A 359 -15.09 19.49 -22.22
N LEU A 360 -14.23 19.27 -21.22
CA LEU A 360 -13.46 18.03 -21.05
C LEU A 360 -14.28 16.91 -20.41
N VAL A 361 -15.37 17.26 -19.72
CA VAL A 361 -16.22 16.33 -18.99
C VAL A 361 -17.61 16.92 -18.80
N GLU A 362 -18.62 16.06 -18.81
CA GLU A 362 -19.99 16.41 -18.47
C GLU A 362 -20.27 16.01 -17.03
N MET A 363 -20.41 16.98 -16.13
CA MET A 363 -20.85 16.76 -14.75
C MET A 363 -21.52 18.00 -14.18
N GLY A 364 -22.44 17.80 -13.24
CA GLY A 364 -23.17 18.89 -12.59
C GLY A 364 -23.95 19.76 -13.59
N ASP A 365 -24.10 21.03 -13.24
CA ASP A 365 -24.78 22.05 -14.02
C ASP A 365 -23.77 22.95 -14.74
N HIS A 366 -23.64 22.76 -16.05
CA HIS A 366 -22.74 23.53 -16.91
C HIS A 366 -23.08 25.04 -16.90
N ASP A 367 -24.32 25.45 -16.66
CA ASP A 367 -24.70 26.87 -16.69
C ASP A 367 -23.96 27.70 -15.62
N ARG A 368 -23.56 27.04 -14.54
CA ARG A 368 -22.86 27.65 -13.41
C ARG A 368 -21.41 28.05 -13.71
N VAL A 369 -20.81 27.48 -14.75
CA VAL A 369 -19.43 27.77 -15.14
C VAL A 369 -19.31 28.53 -16.46
N LYS A 370 -20.43 28.83 -17.14
CA LYS A 370 -20.45 29.64 -18.37
C LYS A 370 -19.90 31.07 -18.17
N GLY A 371 -19.93 31.58 -16.94
CA GLY A 371 -19.41 32.90 -16.60
C GLY A 371 -17.89 32.96 -16.44
N LEU A 372 -17.18 31.83 -16.47
CA LEU A 372 -15.73 31.81 -16.37
C LEU A 372 -15.08 32.35 -17.65
N ASP A 373 -14.06 33.19 -17.49
CA ASP A 373 -13.29 33.74 -18.61
C ASP A 373 -12.57 32.60 -19.36
N PRO A 374 -12.80 32.42 -20.68
CA PRO A 374 -12.11 31.42 -21.49
C PRO A 374 -10.57 31.50 -21.42
N ALA A 375 -10.00 32.70 -21.30
CA ALA A 375 -8.56 32.89 -21.17
C ALA A 375 -8.03 32.31 -19.84
N PHE A 376 -8.77 32.54 -18.75
CA PHE A 376 -8.46 32.00 -17.44
C PHE A 376 -8.56 30.47 -17.41
N VAL A 377 -9.60 29.90 -18.03
CA VAL A 377 -9.76 28.44 -18.18
C VAL A 377 -8.57 27.84 -18.92
N SER A 378 -8.19 28.42 -20.07
CA SER A 378 -7.05 27.95 -20.87
C SER A 378 -5.71 28.05 -20.13
N GLN A 379 -5.49 29.13 -19.39
CA GLN A 379 -4.30 29.31 -18.55
C GLN A 379 -4.25 28.26 -17.43
N THR A 380 -5.38 28.00 -16.77
CA THR A 380 -5.47 27.00 -15.70
C THR A 380 -5.19 25.59 -16.22
N LEU A 381 -5.75 25.23 -17.39
CA LEU A 381 -5.44 23.96 -18.06
C LEU A 381 -3.95 23.84 -18.40
N THR A 382 -3.33 24.92 -18.88
CA THR A 382 -1.88 24.93 -19.16
C THR A 382 -1.09 24.65 -17.89
N ARG A 383 -1.49 25.23 -16.75
CA ARG A 383 -0.83 24.98 -15.47
C ARG A 383 -1.02 23.53 -14.98
N LEU A 384 -2.21 22.96 -15.14
CA LEU A 384 -2.46 21.54 -14.84
C LEU A 384 -1.56 20.62 -15.67
N ARG A 385 -1.37 20.92 -16.96
CA ARG A 385 -0.46 20.18 -17.86
C ARG A 385 0.98 20.23 -17.36
N GLU A 386 1.47 21.41 -16.97
CA GLU A 386 2.81 21.58 -16.43
C GLU A 386 3.01 20.77 -15.14
N MET A 387 2.02 20.75 -14.25
CA MET A 387 2.08 19.97 -13.01
C MET A 387 2.22 18.46 -13.27
N VAL A 388 1.44 17.92 -14.22
CA VAL A 388 1.54 16.50 -14.59
C VAL A 388 2.85 16.21 -15.31
N ALA A 389 3.32 17.10 -16.19
CA ALA A 389 4.59 16.93 -16.90
C ALA A 389 5.81 16.96 -15.95
N ASP A 390 5.84 17.88 -14.98
CA ASP A 390 6.87 17.92 -13.94
C ASP A 390 6.86 16.63 -13.10
N GLY A 391 5.66 16.18 -12.69
CA GLY A 391 5.53 14.95 -11.93
C GLY A 391 5.97 13.70 -12.71
N PHE A 392 5.62 13.64 -14.00
CA PHE A 392 6.07 12.58 -14.91
C PHE A 392 7.60 12.56 -15.03
N ASP A 393 8.22 13.72 -15.28
CA ASP A 393 9.67 13.83 -15.46
C ASP A 393 10.43 13.44 -14.18
N ARG A 394 9.93 13.86 -13.01
CA ARG A 394 10.51 13.51 -11.70
C ARG A 394 10.43 12.02 -11.37
N MET A 395 9.40 11.32 -11.84
CA MET A 395 9.21 9.88 -11.60
C MET A 395 9.97 9.01 -12.62
N LYS A 396 10.30 9.58 -13.78
CA LYS A 396 10.99 8.89 -14.85
C LYS A 396 12.48 8.78 -14.56
N ILE A 397 13.02 7.56 -14.65
CA ILE A 397 14.43 7.27 -14.32
C ILE A 397 15.30 7.13 -15.59
N SER A 398 14.70 6.79 -16.74
CA SER A 398 15.42 6.63 -18.01
C SER A 398 15.09 7.76 -18.99
N ALA A 399 15.93 7.94 -20.01
CA ALA A 399 15.64 8.88 -21.09
C ALA A 399 14.60 8.34 -22.09
N GLU A 400 14.32 7.03 -22.07
CA GLU A 400 13.45 6.35 -23.03
C GLU A 400 12.01 6.83 -22.92
N SER A 401 11.31 6.99 -24.04
CA SER A 401 9.91 7.42 -24.01
C SER A 401 9.00 6.26 -23.59
N ILE A 402 8.33 6.40 -22.45
CA ILE A 402 7.37 5.41 -21.92
C ILE A 402 5.93 5.98 -22.03
N PRO A 403 4.91 5.13 -22.18
CA PRO A 403 3.53 5.59 -22.20
C PRO A 403 3.11 6.13 -20.82
N LEU A 404 2.15 7.06 -20.81
CA LEU A 404 1.46 7.53 -19.61
C LEU A 404 0.01 7.07 -19.65
N ILE A 405 -0.45 6.34 -18.64
CA ILE A 405 -1.85 5.92 -18.51
C ILE A 405 -2.53 6.85 -17.51
N ALA A 406 -3.61 7.51 -17.94
CA ALA A 406 -4.42 8.35 -17.06
C ALA A 406 -5.62 7.57 -16.53
N VAL A 407 -5.68 7.37 -15.22
CA VAL A 407 -6.78 6.69 -14.53
C VAL A 407 -7.37 7.57 -13.41
N GLY A 408 -8.42 7.08 -12.77
CA GLY A 408 -9.13 7.81 -11.72
C GLY A 408 -10.26 8.68 -12.27
N GLY A 409 -11.15 9.13 -11.38
CA GLY A 409 -12.32 9.94 -11.75
C GLY A 409 -11.97 11.30 -12.34
N GLY A 410 -10.78 11.83 -12.04
CA GLY A 410 -10.26 13.09 -12.56
C GLY A 410 -9.37 12.93 -13.80
N ALA A 411 -9.29 11.75 -14.42
CA ALA A 411 -8.38 11.49 -15.55
C ALA A 411 -8.54 12.49 -16.70
N PHE A 412 -9.73 13.08 -16.88
CA PHE A 412 -10.00 14.14 -17.87
C PHE A 412 -9.14 15.40 -17.69
N LEU A 413 -8.55 15.62 -16.51
CA LEU A 413 -7.64 16.74 -16.22
C LEU A 413 -6.23 16.54 -16.80
N VAL A 414 -5.86 15.30 -17.14
CA VAL A 414 -4.60 14.98 -17.81
C VAL A 414 -4.73 15.39 -19.28
N SER A 415 -3.68 15.96 -19.88
CA SER A 415 -3.68 16.29 -21.31
C SER A 415 -3.39 15.06 -22.17
N ASP A 416 -3.91 15.03 -23.40
CA ASP A 416 -3.63 13.94 -24.36
C ASP A 416 -2.16 13.92 -24.83
N THR A 417 -1.43 14.99 -24.55
CA THR A 417 0.02 15.07 -24.70
C THR A 417 0.67 15.52 -23.40
N VAL A 418 1.73 14.83 -23.02
CA VAL A 418 2.60 15.16 -21.87
C VAL A 418 4.05 15.07 -22.35
N ALA A 419 4.84 16.10 -22.07
CA ALA A 419 6.24 16.12 -22.45
C ALA A 419 7.00 14.94 -21.83
N GLY A 420 7.78 14.22 -22.65
CA GLY A 420 8.56 13.05 -22.21
C GLY A 420 7.81 11.71 -22.24
N ALA A 421 6.47 11.72 -22.38
CA ALA A 421 5.66 10.52 -22.59
C ALA A 421 5.62 10.15 -24.08
N SER A 422 5.63 8.86 -24.42
CA SER A 422 5.51 8.41 -25.82
C SER A 422 4.09 8.58 -26.37
N LYS A 423 3.09 8.36 -25.51
CA LYS A 423 1.66 8.56 -25.74
C LYS A 423 0.95 8.68 -24.40
N VAL A 424 -0.21 9.34 -24.38
CA VAL A 424 -1.13 9.30 -23.25
C VAL A 424 -2.27 8.34 -23.59
N ILE A 425 -2.47 7.34 -22.74
CA ILE A 425 -3.49 6.31 -22.90
C ILE A 425 -4.66 6.62 -21.97
N ARG A 426 -5.86 6.63 -22.54
CA ARG A 426 -7.12 6.64 -21.82
C ARG A 426 -7.85 5.34 -22.11
N THR A 427 -8.58 4.84 -21.13
CA THR A 427 -9.30 3.59 -21.25
C THR A 427 -10.72 3.74 -20.70
N GLU A 428 -11.64 2.95 -21.24
CA GLU A 428 -12.96 2.80 -20.64
C GLU A 428 -12.80 2.21 -19.23
N ASN A 429 -13.69 2.56 -18.31
CA ASN A 429 -13.59 2.18 -16.89
C ASN A 429 -12.36 2.73 -16.13
N ALA A 430 -11.61 3.68 -16.69
CA ALA A 430 -10.50 4.35 -15.99
C ALA A 430 -10.89 4.89 -14.60
N GLY A 431 -12.15 5.31 -14.42
CA GLY A 431 -12.68 5.79 -13.14
C GLY A 431 -12.87 4.72 -12.06
N THR A 432 -12.73 3.43 -12.38
CA THR A 432 -12.79 2.27 -11.46
C THR A 432 -11.58 1.35 -11.62
N ALA A 433 -10.47 1.88 -12.16
CA ALA A 433 -9.23 1.14 -12.34
C ALA A 433 -8.72 0.52 -11.04
N ASN A 434 -8.83 1.22 -9.91
CA ASN A 434 -8.52 0.68 -8.58
C ASN A 434 -9.29 -0.61 -8.27
N ALA A 435 -10.61 -0.61 -8.37
CA ALA A 435 -11.43 -1.79 -8.09
C ALA A 435 -11.10 -2.95 -9.05
N LEU A 436 -10.87 -2.66 -10.33
CA LEU A 436 -10.44 -3.66 -11.30
C LEU A 436 -9.04 -4.22 -10.98
N GLY A 437 -8.09 -3.37 -10.59
CA GLY A 437 -6.77 -3.80 -10.18
C GLY A 437 -6.78 -4.67 -8.93
N ALA A 438 -7.65 -4.36 -7.96
CA ALA A 438 -7.89 -5.22 -6.81
C ALA A 438 -8.45 -6.59 -7.22
N ALA A 439 -9.42 -6.62 -8.14
CA ALA A 439 -10.02 -7.87 -8.65
C ALA A 439 -9.05 -8.75 -9.44
N MET A 440 -8.00 -8.15 -10.01
CA MET A 440 -6.97 -8.83 -10.82
C MET A 440 -5.66 -9.05 -10.05
N ALA A 441 -5.63 -8.77 -8.76
CA ALA A 441 -4.45 -8.96 -7.94
C ALA A 441 -4.10 -10.44 -7.77
N GLN A 442 -2.80 -10.69 -7.65
CA GLN A 442 -2.19 -12.02 -7.54
C GLN A 442 -1.55 -12.17 -6.15
N VAL A 443 -1.31 -13.40 -5.71
CA VAL A 443 -0.55 -13.66 -4.48
C VAL A 443 0.94 -13.56 -4.79
N SER A 444 1.74 -13.15 -3.81
CA SER A 444 3.20 -13.17 -3.93
C SER A 444 3.89 -13.97 -2.83
N GLY A 445 5.07 -14.46 -3.17
CA GLY A 445 6.06 -15.00 -2.24
C GLY A 445 7.39 -14.31 -2.50
N GLU A 446 8.05 -13.89 -1.43
CA GLU A 446 9.33 -13.17 -1.53
C GLU A 446 10.35 -13.73 -0.56
N VAL A 447 11.60 -13.63 -0.97
CA VAL A 447 12.78 -13.79 -0.14
C VAL A 447 13.67 -12.59 -0.37
N ASP A 448 14.12 -11.95 0.71
CA ASP A 448 15.16 -10.91 0.70
C ASP A 448 16.14 -11.22 1.83
N GLN A 449 17.18 -11.97 1.50
CA GLN A 449 18.11 -12.53 2.48
C GLN A 449 19.56 -12.44 2.01
N VAL A 450 20.47 -12.51 2.97
CA VAL A 450 21.91 -12.58 2.68
C VAL A 450 22.32 -14.05 2.66
N PHE A 451 22.78 -14.49 1.49
CA PHE A 451 23.33 -15.82 1.25
C PHE A 451 24.86 -15.73 1.28
N SER A 452 25.52 -16.70 1.91
CA SER A 452 26.98 -16.78 2.00
C SER A 452 27.45 -18.21 1.78
N ARG A 453 28.74 -18.41 1.49
CA ARG A 453 29.35 -19.75 1.32
C ARG A 453 28.75 -20.59 0.17
N MET A 454 28.22 -19.94 -0.85
CA MET A 454 27.66 -20.57 -2.04
C MET A 454 27.92 -19.74 -3.30
N SER A 455 27.74 -20.34 -4.48
CA SER A 455 27.87 -19.63 -5.77
C SER A 455 26.69 -18.66 -5.98
N ARG A 456 26.85 -17.73 -6.94
CA ARG A 456 25.78 -16.85 -7.40
C ARG A 456 24.54 -17.63 -7.81
N GLU A 457 24.74 -18.64 -8.66
CA GLU A 457 23.64 -19.45 -9.21
C GLU A 457 22.91 -20.21 -8.11
N ASN A 458 23.65 -20.81 -7.15
CA ASN A 458 23.03 -21.55 -6.06
C ASN A 458 22.23 -20.64 -5.12
N ALA A 459 22.74 -19.45 -4.81
CA ALA A 459 22.02 -18.49 -3.97
C ALA A 459 20.73 -18.00 -4.63
N ILE A 460 20.76 -17.73 -5.95
CA ILE A 460 19.57 -17.35 -6.70
C ILE A 460 18.57 -18.50 -6.75
N ALA A 461 19.02 -19.73 -7.03
CA ALA A 461 18.14 -20.90 -7.08
C ALA A 461 17.51 -21.22 -5.72
N GLU A 462 18.26 -21.09 -4.62
CA GLU A 462 17.75 -21.29 -3.26
C GLU A 462 16.73 -20.21 -2.88
N ALA A 463 17.03 -18.94 -3.16
CA ALA A 463 16.10 -17.83 -2.94
C ALA A 463 14.82 -17.96 -3.76
N GLU A 464 14.93 -18.38 -5.03
CA GLU A 464 13.78 -18.59 -5.92
C GLU A 464 12.92 -19.77 -5.45
N SER A 465 13.53 -20.89 -5.06
CA SER A 465 12.83 -22.03 -4.48
C SER A 465 12.05 -21.65 -3.22
N ALA A 466 12.69 -20.89 -2.33
CA ALA A 466 12.05 -20.39 -1.12
C ALA A 466 10.95 -19.37 -1.41
N ALA A 467 11.14 -18.46 -2.38
CA ALA A 467 10.11 -17.51 -2.80
C ALA A 467 8.89 -18.21 -3.43
N ARG A 468 9.11 -19.25 -4.26
CA ARG A 468 8.05 -20.12 -4.79
C ARG A 468 7.28 -20.83 -3.67
N THR A 469 8.00 -21.40 -2.70
CA THR A 469 7.40 -22.04 -1.53
C THR A 469 6.54 -21.05 -0.72
N ASN A 470 7.04 -19.84 -0.51
CA ASN A 470 6.31 -18.78 0.17
C ASN A 470 5.04 -18.37 -0.60
N ALA A 471 5.09 -18.30 -1.93
CA ALA A 471 3.94 -17.95 -2.77
C ALA A 471 2.83 -19.02 -2.67
N VAL A 472 3.20 -20.30 -2.74
CA VAL A 472 2.25 -21.42 -2.55
C VAL A 472 1.67 -21.40 -1.15
N ALA A 473 2.49 -21.20 -0.11
CA ALA A 473 2.04 -21.10 1.26
C ALA A 473 1.08 -19.91 1.50
N ALA A 474 1.22 -18.85 0.70
CA ALA A 474 0.32 -17.69 0.71
C ALA A 474 -0.96 -17.90 -0.12
N GLY A 475 -1.10 -19.05 -0.81
CA GLY A 475 -2.30 -19.43 -1.57
C GLY A 475 -2.19 -19.28 -3.08
N ALA A 476 -0.98 -19.26 -3.65
CA ALA A 476 -0.80 -19.25 -5.11
C ALA A 476 -0.90 -20.67 -5.72
N ARG A 477 -1.49 -20.77 -6.92
CA ARG A 477 -1.48 -22.00 -7.74
C ARG A 477 -0.10 -22.26 -8.31
N GLU A 478 0.45 -23.43 -8.02
CA GLU A 478 1.84 -23.81 -8.37
C GLU A 478 2.12 -23.69 -9.88
N GLU A 479 1.16 -24.08 -10.72
CA GLU A 479 1.27 -24.04 -12.18
C GLU A 479 1.27 -22.62 -12.76
N THR A 480 0.86 -21.61 -11.98
CA THR A 480 0.80 -20.21 -12.42
C THR A 480 1.99 -19.37 -11.94
N LEU A 481 2.89 -19.96 -11.16
CA LEU A 481 4.01 -19.25 -10.56
C LEU A 481 4.98 -18.72 -11.62
N SER A 482 5.22 -17.41 -11.57
CA SER A 482 6.20 -16.71 -12.40
C SER A 482 7.11 -15.83 -11.54
N THR A 483 8.39 -15.79 -11.90
CA THR A 483 9.37 -14.97 -11.20
C THR A 483 9.29 -13.55 -11.76
N LEU A 484 8.87 -12.61 -10.92
CA LEU A 484 8.65 -11.21 -11.29
C LEU A 484 9.95 -10.41 -11.24
N GLU A 485 10.77 -10.65 -10.22
CA GLU A 485 11.98 -9.89 -9.98
C GLU A 485 13.06 -10.76 -9.32
N ILE A 486 14.29 -10.60 -9.79
CA ILE A 486 15.49 -11.14 -9.15
C ILE A 486 16.50 -9.99 -9.05
N GLU A 487 16.92 -9.68 -7.83
CA GLU A 487 18.00 -8.75 -7.56
C GLU A 487 19.10 -9.50 -6.78
N ASP A 488 20.34 -9.40 -7.23
CA ASP A 488 21.48 -9.95 -6.50
C ASP A 488 22.59 -8.90 -6.34
N ILE A 489 22.85 -8.52 -5.09
CA ILE A 489 23.85 -7.51 -4.76
C ILE A 489 25.00 -8.18 -4.00
N PRO A 490 26.23 -8.19 -4.56
CA PRO A 490 27.39 -8.68 -3.83
C PRO A 490 27.71 -7.76 -2.65
N ILE A 491 27.96 -8.33 -1.48
CA ILE A 491 28.30 -7.55 -0.28
C ILE A 491 29.82 -7.56 -0.11
N ALA A 492 30.47 -6.51 -0.62
CA ALA A 492 31.93 -6.43 -0.76
C ALA A 492 32.73 -6.63 0.55
N TYR A 493 32.14 -6.31 1.71
CA TYR A 493 32.82 -6.40 3.01
C TYR A 493 32.61 -7.73 3.74
N LEU A 494 31.76 -8.61 3.20
CA LEU A 494 31.52 -9.93 3.77
C LEU A 494 32.46 -10.98 3.18
N ARG A 495 32.94 -11.88 4.03
CA ARG A 495 33.71 -13.05 3.60
C ARG A 495 32.79 -14.04 2.87
N ASP A 496 33.39 -15.01 2.19
CA ASP A 496 32.71 -16.16 1.59
C ASP A 496 31.69 -15.85 0.46
N ASN A 497 31.99 -14.86 -0.40
CA ASN A 497 31.16 -14.46 -1.54
C ASN A 497 29.70 -14.11 -1.16
N ALA A 498 29.50 -13.51 0.01
CA ALA A 498 28.17 -13.18 0.47
C ALA A 498 27.46 -12.17 -0.45
N ARG A 499 26.17 -12.39 -0.62
CA ARG A 499 25.31 -11.66 -1.53
C ARG A 499 23.93 -11.54 -0.91
N ARG A 500 23.36 -10.35 -0.99
CA ARG A 500 21.93 -10.20 -0.78
C ARG A 500 21.24 -10.67 -2.05
N VAL A 501 20.36 -11.66 -1.93
CA VAL A 501 19.51 -12.10 -3.03
C VAL A 501 18.08 -11.81 -2.65
N ARG A 502 17.41 -11.09 -3.54
CA ARG A 502 16.00 -10.82 -3.46
C ARG A 502 15.31 -11.49 -4.64
N VAL A 503 14.31 -12.34 -4.36
CA VAL A 503 13.48 -12.95 -5.39
C VAL A 503 12.03 -12.76 -5.01
N ARG A 504 11.24 -12.28 -5.97
CA ARG A 504 9.79 -12.15 -5.85
C ARG A 504 9.11 -13.00 -6.91
N VAL A 505 8.21 -13.86 -6.45
CA VAL A 505 7.41 -14.76 -7.27
C VAL A 505 5.95 -14.39 -7.08
N ILE A 506 5.19 -14.41 -8.16
CA ILE A 506 3.76 -14.15 -8.18
C ILE A 506 3.02 -15.35 -8.75
N GLY A 507 1.76 -15.52 -8.37
CA GLY A 507 0.88 -16.52 -8.96
C GLY A 507 -0.59 -16.18 -8.76
N ASP A 508 -1.44 -16.78 -9.58
CA ASP A 508 -2.87 -16.65 -9.42
C ASP A 508 -3.32 -17.35 -8.13
N ILE A 509 -4.34 -16.81 -7.48
CA ILE A 509 -4.90 -17.37 -6.26
C ILE A 509 -5.45 -18.78 -6.54
N ASP A 510 -5.20 -19.72 -5.63
CA ASP A 510 -5.87 -21.01 -5.58
C ASP A 510 -7.16 -20.89 -4.75
N PHE A 511 -8.29 -20.88 -5.44
CA PHE A 511 -9.61 -20.78 -4.82
C PHE A 511 -10.13 -22.16 -4.35
N GLY A 512 -9.40 -23.25 -4.60
CA GLY A 512 -9.81 -24.63 -4.33
C GLY A 512 -9.43 -25.19 -2.95
N GLY A 513 -8.78 -24.41 -2.08
CA GLY A 513 -8.14 -24.93 -0.86
C GLY A 513 -8.64 -24.39 0.49
N ALA A 514 -9.58 -23.44 0.53
CA ALA A 514 -10.10 -22.88 1.79
C ALA A 514 -11.29 -23.70 2.30
N GLY A 515 -11.03 -24.92 2.77
CA GLY A 515 -11.99 -25.79 3.45
C GLY A 515 -11.61 -26.03 4.91
#